data_AF-A0A351CB86-F1
#
_entry.id   AF-A0A351CB86-F1
#
_cell.length_a   1.000
_cell.length_b   1.000
_cell.length_c   1.000
_cell.angle_alpha   90.00
_cell.angle_beta   90.00
_cell.angle_gamma   90.00
#
_symmetry.space_group_name_H-M   'P 1'
#
loop_
_entity.id
_entity.type
_entity.pdbx_description
1 polymer ?
#
loop_
_entity_poly.entity_id
_entity_poly.type
_entity_poly.pdbx_seq_one_letter_code
_entity_poly.pdbx_strand_id
1 'polypeptide(L)'
;MAGIVPYAVWAVIIVSGMSLLAIGIFGIRSLIQGKVNPLTIVLTMIPMALLAVLGLVLGDWAYAAILAFLISLALTSAVLLLSGLKGLIGF
;
A
#
# COMPACT_ATOMS: atom_id res chain seq x y z
N MET A 1 -28.68 2.83 -17.45
CA MET A 1 -27.84 2.67 -16.24
C MET A 1 -26.94 1.43 -16.31
N ALA A 2 -27.43 0.23 -16.68
CA ALA A 2 -26.62 -1.00 -16.69
C ALA A 2 -25.43 -1.03 -17.67
N GLY A 3 -25.51 -0.33 -18.81
CA GLY A 3 -24.43 -0.34 -19.80
C GLY A 3 -23.20 0.51 -19.45
N ILE A 4 -23.30 1.42 -18.47
CA ILE A 4 -22.19 2.35 -18.14
C ILE A 4 -21.22 1.79 -17.09
N VAL A 5 -21.71 0.86 -16.26
CA VAL A 5 -20.94 0.20 -15.19
C VAL A 5 -19.64 -0.42 -15.71
N PRO A 6 -19.62 -1.25 -16.78
CA PRO A 6 -18.37 -1.85 -17.26
C PRO A 6 -17.36 -0.78 -17.74
N TYR A 7 -17.82 0.28 -18.40
CA TYR A 7 -16.93 1.36 -18.84
C TYR A 7 -16.37 2.15 -17.65
N ALA A 8 -17.17 2.38 -16.61
CA ALA A 8 -16.71 3.03 -15.39
C ALA A 8 -15.65 2.19 -14.66
N VAL A 9 -15.84 0.86 -14.58
CA VAL A 9 -14.84 -0.06 -13.99
C VAL A 9 -13.53 0.00 -14.77
N TRP A 10 -13.58 -0.05 -16.10
CA TRP A 10 -12.39 0.09 -16.94
C TRP A 10 -11.69 1.43 -16.77
N ALA A 11 -12.44 2.53 -16.70
CA ALA A 11 -11.89 3.86 -16.46
C ALA A 11 -11.14 3.91 -15.12
N VAL A 12 -11.73 3.36 -14.05
CA VAL A 12 -11.08 3.29 -12.72
C VAL A 12 -9.80 2.48 -12.78
N ILE A 13 -9.79 1.32 -13.46
CA ILE A 13 -8.61 0.47 -13.58
C ILE A 13 -7.49 1.22 -14.31
N ILE A 14 -7.80 1.85 -15.45
CA ILE A 14 -6.82 2.59 -16.25
C ILE A 14 -6.24 3.76 -15.44
N VAL A 15 -7.11 4.58 -14.84
CA VAL A 15 -6.67 5.74 -14.05
C VAL A 15 -5.84 5.31 -12.85
N SER A 16 -6.24 4.24 -12.14
CA SER A 16 -5.48 3.71 -11.01
C SER A 16 -4.12 3.18 -11.46
N GLY A 17 -4.08 2.42 -12.55
CA GLY A 17 -2.83 1.90 -13.12
C GLY A 17 -1.86 3.03 -13.53
N MET A 18 -2.35 4.05 -14.24
CA MET A 18 -1.53 5.22 -14.62
C MET A 18 -1.04 5.99 -13.39
N SER A 19 -1.88 6.13 -12.36
CA SER A 19 -1.50 6.81 -11.12
C SER A 19 -0.35 6.08 -10.42
N LEU A 20 -0.42 4.75 -10.33
CA LEU A 20 0.65 3.93 -9.76
C LEU A 20 1.95 4.05 -10.55
N LEU A 21 1.88 4.06 -11.88
CA LEU A 21 3.05 4.27 -12.74
C LEU A 21 3.67 5.66 -12.52
N ALA A 22 2.85 6.71 -12.45
CA ALA A 22 3.32 8.07 -12.17
C ALA A 22 4.01 8.14 -10.81
N ILE A 23 3.38 7.60 -9.75
CA ILE A 23 3.96 7.53 -8.40
C ILE A 23 5.30 6.81 -8.42
N GLY A 24 5.39 5.66 -9.11
CA GLY A 24 6.64 4.90 -9.23
C GLY A 24 7.75 5.69 -9.91
N ILE A 25 7.47 6.31 -11.06
CA ILE A 25 8.46 7.10 -11.81
C ILE A 25 8.94 8.31 -11.00
N PHE A 26 8.03 9.07 -10.39
CA PHE A 26 8.39 10.22 -9.57
C PHE A 26 9.10 9.80 -8.28
N GLY A 27 8.73 8.65 -7.70
CA GLY A 27 9.41 8.06 -6.55
C GLY A 27 10.86 7.70 -6.84
N ILE A 28 11.13 7.01 -7.96
CA ILE A 28 12.49 6.68 -8.42
C ILE A 28 13.30 7.94 -8.68
N ARG A 29 12.72 8.93 -9.35
CA ARG A 29 13.39 10.22 -9.57
C ARG A 29 13.77 10.89 -8.25
N SER A 30 12.87 10.86 -7.26
CA SER A 30 13.10 11.45 -5.94
C SER A 30 14.22 10.74 -5.17
N LEU A 31 14.28 9.41 -5.28
CA LEU A 31 15.37 8.57 -4.76
C LEU A 31 16.73 8.97 -5.34
N ILE A 32 16.82 9.06 -6.67
CA ILE A 32 18.08 9.42 -7.37
C ILE A 32 18.54 10.82 -6.97
N GLN A 33 17.59 11.73 -6.71
CA GLN A 33 17.89 13.10 -6.27
C GLN A 33 18.24 13.21 -4.78
N GLY A 34 18.23 12.11 -4.02
CA GLY A 34 18.55 12.09 -2.58
C GLY A 34 17.54 12.84 -1.71
N LYS A 35 16.34 13.14 -2.24
CA LYS A 35 15.30 13.93 -1.55
C LYS A 35 14.54 13.13 -0.50
N VAL A 36 14.71 11.81 -0.49
CA VAL A 36 13.97 10.88 0.39
C VAL A 36 14.95 9.91 1.04
N ASN A 37 14.76 9.66 2.34
CA ASN A 37 15.51 8.66 3.06
C ASN A 37 15.16 7.26 2.54
N PRO A 38 16.14 6.44 2.08
CA PRO A 38 15.89 5.09 1.57
C PRO A 38 15.15 4.19 2.57
N LEU A 39 15.43 4.34 3.87
CA LEU A 39 14.79 3.56 4.92
C LEU A 39 13.28 3.83 4.96
N THR A 40 12.87 5.09 4.84
CA THR A 40 11.45 5.46 4.79
C THR A 40 10.76 4.79 3.62
N ILE A 41 11.42 4.73 2.45
CA ILE A 41 10.86 4.08 1.27
C ILE A 41 10.68 2.58 1.50
N VAL A 42 11.70 1.89 2.00
CA VAL A 42 11.62 0.46 2.31
C VAL A 42 10.46 0.18 3.27
N LEU A 43 10.30 0.99 4.32
CA LEU A 43 9.20 0.82 5.28
C LEU A 43 7.82 1.09 4.65
N THR A 44 7.69 2.12 3.81
CA THR A 44 6.42 2.39 3.11
C THR A 44 6.07 1.32 2.07
N MET A 45 7.05 0.54 1.59
CA MET A 45 6.83 -0.54 0.65
C MET A 45 6.33 -1.84 1.29
N ILE A 46 6.33 -1.95 2.62
CA ILE A 46 5.93 -3.17 3.34
C ILE A 46 4.53 -3.66 2.92
N PRO A 47 3.45 -2.83 2.88
CA PRO A 47 2.12 -3.32 2.51
C PRO A 47 2.07 -3.88 1.09
N MET A 48 2.82 -3.29 0.15
CA MET A 48 2.88 -3.76 -1.23
C MET A 48 3.68 -5.06 -1.34
N ALA A 49 4.78 -5.19 -0.59
CA ALA A 49 5.53 -6.44 -0.52
C ALA A 49 4.68 -7.56 0.08
N LEU A 50 3.91 -7.26 1.12
CA LEU A 50 3.00 -8.19 1.77
C LEU A 50 1.89 -8.65 0.81
N LEU A 51 1.32 -7.73 0.04
CA LEU A 51 0.39 -8.05 -1.05
C LEU A 51 1.03 -8.96 -2.10
N ALA A 52 2.22 -8.63 -2.57
CA ALA A 52 2.91 -9.42 -3.60
C ALA A 52 3.20 -10.85 -3.11
N VAL A 53 3.71 -10.99 -1.89
CA VAL A 53 3.98 -12.31 -1.30
C VAL A 53 2.68 -13.11 -1.12
N LEU A 54 1.63 -12.51 -0.56
CA LEU A 54 0.34 -13.19 -0.38
C LEU A 54 -0.32 -13.56 -1.71
N GLY A 55 -0.26 -12.68 -2.72
CA GLY A 55 -0.80 -12.95 -4.04
C GLY A 55 -0.10 -14.12 -4.73
N LEU A 56 1.23 -14.20 -4.60
CA LEU A 56 2.01 -15.32 -5.14
C LEU A 56 1.75 -16.63 -4.39
N VAL A 57 1.57 -16.59 -3.06
CA VAL A 57 1.36 -17.79 -2.24
C VAL A 57 -0.07 -18.33 -2.36
N LEU A 58 -1.07 -17.45 -2.36
CA LEU A 58 -2.49 -17.85 -2.33
C LEU A 58 -3.07 -18.09 -3.73
N GLY A 59 -2.48 -17.51 -4.77
CA GLY A 59 -3.00 -17.59 -6.15
C GLY A 59 -4.28 -16.79 -6.41
N ASP A 60 -4.96 -16.32 -5.36
CA ASP A 60 -6.11 -15.40 -5.42
C ASP A 60 -5.68 -13.99 -5.01
N TRP A 61 -5.55 -13.11 -6.00
CA TRP A 61 -5.12 -11.72 -5.81
C TRP A 61 -6.17 -10.86 -5.10
N ALA A 62 -7.45 -11.17 -5.24
CA ALA A 62 -8.51 -10.42 -4.57
C ALA A 62 -8.52 -10.73 -3.08
N TYR A 63 -8.45 -12.02 -2.73
CA TYR A 63 -8.35 -12.44 -1.35
C TYR A 63 -7.03 -12.01 -0.69
N ALA A 64 -5.91 -12.10 -1.41
CA ALA A 64 -4.62 -11.59 -0.95
C ALA A 64 -4.65 -10.08 -0.67
N ALA A 65 -5.34 -9.27 -1.49
CA ALA A 65 -5.52 -7.85 -1.24
C ALA A 65 -6.28 -7.56 0.05
N ILE A 66 -7.35 -8.30 0.30
CA ILE A 66 -8.13 -8.18 1.55
C ILE A 66 -7.24 -8.54 2.74
N LEU A 67 -6.53 -9.67 2.70
CA LEU A 67 -5.65 -10.09 3.79
C LEU A 67 -4.49 -9.12 4.01
N ALA A 68 -3.82 -8.67 2.96
CA ALA A 68 -2.72 -7.71 3.06
C ALA A 68 -3.17 -6.42 3.71
N PHE A 69 -4.37 -5.93 3.36
CA PHE A 69 -5.00 -4.78 3.99
C PHE A 69 -5.27 -5.02 5.48
N LEU A 70 -5.93 -6.14 5.83
CA LEU A 70 -6.26 -6.47 7.22
C LEU A 70 -5.02 -6.64 8.10
N ILE A 71 -3.98 -7.31 7.60
CA ILE A 71 -2.70 -7.48 8.30
C ILE A 71 -2.04 -6.13 8.52
N SER A 72 -1.99 -5.29 7.48
CA SER A 72 -1.40 -3.95 7.58
C SER A 72 -2.16 -3.09 8.59
N LEU A 73 -3.49 -3.13 8.56
CA LEU A 73 -4.35 -2.43 9.51
C LEU A 73 -4.10 -2.89 10.95
N ALA A 74 -3.99 -4.21 11.18
CA ALA A 74 -3.72 -4.77 12.49
C ALA A 74 -2.33 -4.33 13.01
N LEU A 75 -1.30 -4.40 12.16
CA LEU A 75 0.05 -3.95 12.50
C LEU A 75 0.10 -2.46 12.83
N THR A 76 -0.50 -1.63 11.98
CA THR A 76 -0.56 -0.18 12.22
C THR A 76 -1.33 0.13 13.50
N SER A 77 -2.47 -0.52 13.73
CA SER A 77 -3.26 -0.33 14.95
C SER A 77 -2.46 -0.74 16.19
N ALA A 78 -1.76 -1.87 16.15
CA ALA A 78 -0.92 -2.32 17.25
C ALA A 78 0.21 -1.32 17.54
N VAL A 79 0.89 -0.81 16.50
CA VAL A 79 1.94 0.21 16.67
C VAL A 79 1.37 1.50 17.26
N LEU A 80 0.21 1.97 16.79
CA LEU A 80 -0.43 3.17 17.33
C LEU A 80 -0.84 2.99 18.78
N LEU A 81 -1.40 1.83 19.15
CA LEU A 81 -1.73 1.50 20.53
C LEU A 81 -0.49 1.48 21.41
N LEU A 82 0.59 0.82 20.98
CA LEU A 82 1.85 0.78 21.72
C LEU A 82 2.46 2.18 21.88
N SER A 83 2.44 3.01 20.83
CA SER A 83 2.90 4.40 20.89
C SER A 83 2.06 5.24 21.85
N GLY A 84 0.73 5.08 21.83
CA GLY A 84 -0.18 5.74 22.76
C GLY A 84 0.05 5.32 24.21
N LEU A 85 0.26 4.02 24.46
CA LEU A 85 0.60 3.50 25.79
C LEU A 85 1.95 4.02 26.28
N LYS A 86 2.98 4.06 25.41
CA LYS A 86 4.28 4.66 25.76
C LYS A 86 4.15 6.13 26.17
N GLY A 87 3.40 6.90 25.39
CA GLY A 87 3.13 8.32 25.69
C GLY A 87 2.39 8.53 27.02
N LEU A 88 1.61 7.54 27.47
CA LEU A 88 0.84 7.60 28.72
C LEU A 88 1.65 7.16 29.95
N ILE A 89 2.58 6.22 29.77
CA ILE A 89 3.40 5.64 30.85
C ILE A 89 4.69 6.46 31.09
N GLY A 90 5.00 7.43 30.22
CA GLY A 90 6.01 8.47 30.49
C GLY A 90 7.46 8.02 30.34
N PHE A 91 7.75 7.21 29.31
CA PHE A 91 9.12 7.00 28.81
C PHE A 91 9.29 7.62 27.42
#